data_AF-A0A3A8S0W8-F1
#
_entry.id   AF-A0A3A8S0W8-F1
#
_cell.length_a   1.000
_cell.length_b   1.000
_cell.length_c   1.000
_cell.angle_alpha   90.00
_cell.angle_beta   90.00
_cell.angle_gamma   90.00
#
_symmetry.space_group_name_H-M   'P 1'
#
loop_
_entity.id
_entity.type
_entity.pdbx_description
1 polymer ?
#
loop_
_entity_poly.entity_id
_entity_poly.type
_entity_poly.pdbx_seq_one_letter_code
_entity_poly.pdbx_strand_id
1 'polypeptide(L)'
;MSVSAPARRAKLLGTLFCTLTALACGPAPESGTPEQQPALNESNAPVVYGNDDRMEVYAHPSATLQDRARQSTVALLTPDFIDDSNPNNIIVDQTPLSEWEGLCTDQRFYNDPAPAFCSGTLIDDDLVLTAGHCVTSAAECADTRFVFKFYKTSENTLETITSQDVFSCKSIVVRRQSSNSAGDLDYAIIRMDRSAAPRFTPAPVRAGNTAMTVGQNVAVIGSGSGLPVKIDSGGSVRAVNSGLKDYFVATTDTFAGNSGSAVYETATNTIAGILVRGDEDYVLRSGQGCYEVNVCSETGCGGEEITYVNQAITAFCAANTNQRLCNTTPPPATNYVFTASNTASATRSTINGTVTLKAGDKLTVGTCGVTGAALTSGDSFLRLRGPSGTEVASNDDGCGSGFGSKITYTASVAGTYEVRAGCYQAGSCAGTVAWEIAQGSAATQGSSNFNVSNTANATTGTANSDVTLAPGQTLTFGSCGVGSATGTGDTVVRLFNAAGQQVTFNDDASGCGSLSRASYTAPASAGGTYQIRVGCFGSEACSGTLAWTLQ
;
A
#
# COMPACT_ATOMS: atom_id res chain seq x y z
N MET A 1 5.72 -35.35 -30.54
CA MET A 1 5.12 -34.30 -31.39
C MET A 1 3.65 -34.23 -31.03
N SER A 2 3.26 -33.30 -30.15
CA SER A 2 1.86 -33.02 -29.84
C SER A 2 1.77 -31.63 -29.20
N VAL A 3 1.41 -30.65 -30.04
CA VAL A 3 0.63 -29.41 -29.81
C VAL A 3 0.56 -28.96 -28.33
N SER A 4 1.50 -28.15 -27.84
CA SER A 4 1.42 -26.67 -27.76
C SER A 4 0.03 -26.15 -27.36
N ALA A 5 -0.04 -25.49 -26.20
CA ALA A 5 -1.15 -24.61 -25.82
C ALA A 5 -1.59 -23.74 -27.03
N PRO A 6 -2.89 -23.47 -27.21
CA PRO A 6 -3.37 -22.72 -28.36
C PRO A 6 -2.68 -21.35 -28.39
N ALA A 7 -1.99 -21.09 -29.50
CA ALA A 7 -1.21 -19.90 -29.83
C ALA A 7 -2.04 -18.59 -29.93
N ARG A 8 -3.15 -18.46 -29.20
CA ARG A 8 -3.99 -17.25 -29.13
C ARG A 8 -3.73 -16.39 -27.89
N ARG A 9 -3.08 -16.90 -26.84
CA ARG A 9 -2.69 -16.09 -25.65
C ARG A 9 -1.34 -15.36 -25.81
N ALA A 10 -0.55 -15.66 -26.84
CA ALA A 10 0.69 -14.96 -27.17
C ALA A 10 0.59 -14.33 -28.56
N LYS A 11 0.32 -13.02 -28.66
CA LYS A 11 0.43 -12.30 -29.94
C LYS A 11 1.78 -11.58 -30.08
N LEU A 12 2.52 -12.07 -31.07
CA LEU A 12 3.41 -11.34 -31.99
C LEU A 12 4.35 -10.28 -31.41
N LEU A 13 5.58 -10.71 -31.10
CA LEU A 13 6.76 -9.85 -31.24
C LEU A 13 7.38 -10.08 -32.62
N GLY A 14 7.58 -8.96 -33.32
CA GLY A 14 7.82 -8.87 -34.75
C GLY A 14 9.05 -9.61 -35.27
N THR A 15 8.88 -10.11 -36.49
CA THR A 15 9.93 -10.55 -37.40
C THR A 15 10.92 -9.43 -37.68
N LEU A 16 12.15 -9.56 -37.19
CA LEU A 16 13.26 -8.69 -37.58
C LEU A 16 13.86 -9.19 -38.90
N PHE A 17 13.61 -8.43 -39.98
CA PHE A 17 14.33 -8.54 -41.25
C PHE A 17 15.81 -8.17 -41.02
N CYS A 18 16.72 -9.13 -41.16
CA CYS A 18 18.15 -8.86 -41.26
C CYS A 18 18.56 -8.90 -42.73
N THR A 19 18.75 -7.71 -43.30
CA THR A 19 19.36 -7.49 -44.61
C THR A 19 20.83 -7.90 -44.61
N LEU A 20 21.20 -8.78 -45.55
CA LEU A 20 22.60 -9.06 -45.89
C LEU A 20 23.32 -7.77 -46.34
N THR A 21 24.39 -7.42 -45.64
CA THR A 21 25.53 -6.74 -46.25
C THR A 21 26.80 -7.48 -45.86
N ALA A 22 27.44 -8.07 -46.87
CA ALA A 22 28.78 -8.63 -46.77
C ALA A 22 29.79 -7.51 -47.00
N LEU A 23 30.81 -7.41 -46.15
CA LEU A 23 32.16 -6.97 -46.51
C LEU A 23 33.14 -7.40 -45.39
N ALA A 24 34.23 -8.01 -45.82
CA ALA A 24 35.21 -8.76 -45.05
C ALA A 24 36.33 -7.90 -44.45
N CYS A 25 36.95 -8.36 -43.35
CA CYS A 25 38.41 -8.65 -43.24
C CYS A 25 38.86 -8.97 -41.79
N GLY A 26 39.58 -10.10 -41.63
CA GLY A 26 40.62 -10.31 -40.61
C GLY A 26 40.33 -11.32 -39.48
N PRO A 27 41.12 -12.40 -39.29
CA PRO A 27 40.89 -13.41 -38.26
C PRO A 27 41.51 -13.02 -36.91
N ALA A 28 40.76 -13.19 -35.84
CA ALA A 28 41.24 -13.12 -34.45
C ALA A 28 40.85 -14.43 -33.74
N PRO A 29 41.69 -14.92 -32.81
CA PRO A 29 41.65 -16.31 -32.34
C PRO A 29 40.40 -16.61 -31.52
N GLU A 30 39.96 -17.87 -31.64
CA GLU A 30 38.80 -18.48 -30.99
C GLU A 30 38.79 -18.22 -29.47
N SER A 31 37.94 -17.29 -29.05
CA SER A 31 37.38 -17.25 -27.70
C SER A 31 36.04 -17.97 -27.74
N GLY A 32 35.91 -18.96 -26.84
CA GLY A 32 34.84 -19.96 -26.83
C GLY A 32 33.43 -19.43 -27.03
N THR A 33 32.60 -20.31 -27.59
CA THR A 33 31.14 -20.25 -27.61
C THR A 33 30.58 -19.50 -26.40
N PRO A 34 29.76 -18.46 -26.58
CA PRO A 34 28.89 -17.99 -25.50
C PRO A 34 28.02 -19.19 -25.12
N GLU A 35 28.23 -19.69 -23.92
CA GLU A 35 27.33 -20.65 -23.30
C GLU A 35 25.94 -20.01 -23.32
N GLN A 36 25.09 -20.53 -24.20
CA GLN A 36 23.70 -20.16 -24.29
C GLN A 36 23.10 -20.51 -22.93
N GLN A 37 22.96 -19.51 -22.06
CA GLN A 37 22.18 -19.64 -20.84
C GLN A 37 20.85 -20.31 -21.22
N PRO A 38 20.46 -21.41 -20.57
CA PRO A 38 19.16 -21.99 -20.79
C PRO A 38 18.14 -20.89 -20.52
N ALA A 39 17.42 -20.46 -21.55
CA ALA A 39 16.17 -19.77 -21.35
C ALA A 39 15.29 -20.73 -20.55
N LEU A 40 15.09 -20.44 -19.28
CA LEU A 40 14.23 -21.24 -18.42
C LEU A 40 12.83 -21.11 -18.98
N ASN A 41 12.30 -22.23 -19.47
CA ASN A 41 10.88 -22.39 -19.69
C ASN A 41 10.18 -22.06 -18.36
N GLU A 42 9.22 -21.15 -18.39
CA GLU A 42 8.22 -21.05 -17.34
C GLU A 42 7.61 -22.45 -17.16
N SER A 43 7.95 -23.12 -16.06
CA SER A 43 7.25 -24.35 -15.69
C SER A 43 5.91 -23.92 -15.08
N ASN A 44 4.94 -23.72 -15.96
CA ASN A 44 3.54 -23.65 -15.60
C ASN A 44 3.11 -25.02 -15.06
N ALA A 45 2.43 -25.03 -13.92
CA ALA A 45 1.19 -25.77 -13.67
C ALA A 45 1.01 -26.00 -12.16
N PRO A 46 -0.23 -26.02 -11.65
CA PRO A 46 -0.58 -26.54 -10.28
C PRO A 46 -1.74 -27.59 -10.15
N VAL A 47 -2.02 -28.15 -8.96
CA VAL A 47 -2.77 -29.43 -8.73
C VAL A 47 -3.89 -29.39 -7.67
N VAL A 48 -4.81 -30.36 -7.66
CA VAL A 48 -5.66 -30.68 -6.47
C VAL A 48 -5.02 -31.78 -5.62
N TYR A 49 -4.90 -31.54 -4.31
CA TYR A 49 -4.38 -32.50 -3.34
C TYR A 49 -5.53 -33.07 -2.49
N GLY A 50 -5.82 -34.35 -2.67
CA GLY A 50 -6.92 -35.01 -1.96
C GLY A 50 -8.28 -34.62 -2.53
N ASN A 51 -9.07 -33.88 -1.75
CA ASN A 51 -10.36 -33.38 -2.19
C ASN A 51 -10.19 -31.96 -2.74
N ASP A 52 -10.99 -31.60 -3.74
CA ASP A 52 -10.97 -30.24 -4.26
C ASP A 52 -11.71 -29.26 -3.31
N ASP A 53 -10.95 -28.56 -2.49
CA ASP A 53 -11.36 -27.67 -1.40
C ASP A 53 -11.60 -26.22 -1.87
N ARG A 54 -11.41 -25.93 -3.16
CA ARG A 54 -11.70 -24.60 -3.73
C ARG A 54 -13.17 -24.24 -3.54
N MET A 55 -13.45 -23.08 -2.97
CA MET A 55 -14.81 -22.57 -2.78
C MET A 55 -14.99 -21.18 -3.41
N GLU A 56 -16.23 -20.89 -3.80
CA GLU A 56 -16.64 -19.54 -4.15
C GLU A 56 -16.57 -18.60 -2.95
N VAL A 57 -16.21 -17.33 -3.16
CA VAL A 57 -16.08 -16.33 -2.10
C VAL A 57 -17.35 -16.22 -1.26
N TYR A 58 -18.54 -16.21 -1.88
CA TYR A 58 -19.81 -16.10 -1.13
C TYR A 58 -20.15 -17.34 -0.30
N ALA A 59 -19.60 -18.50 -0.67
CA ALA A 59 -19.94 -19.79 -0.06
C ALA A 59 -18.96 -20.21 1.04
N HIS A 60 -17.75 -19.63 1.06
CA HIS A 60 -16.70 -20.01 2.00
C HIS A 60 -17.08 -19.70 3.47
N PRO A 61 -16.90 -20.62 4.43
CA PRO A 61 -17.42 -20.43 5.79
C PRO A 61 -16.68 -19.37 6.63
N SER A 62 -15.42 -19.08 6.32
CA SER A 62 -14.64 -18.06 7.03
C SER A 62 -14.93 -16.65 6.50
N ALA A 63 -15.65 -15.84 7.28
CA ALA A 63 -15.91 -14.43 6.97
C ALA A 63 -14.62 -13.62 6.78
N THR A 64 -13.58 -13.90 7.57
CA THR A 64 -12.29 -13.21 7.43
C THR A 64 -11.63 -13.50 6.09
N LEU A 65 -11.68 -14.74 5.59
CA LEU A 65 -11.13 -15.07 4.27
C LEU A 65 -12.00 -14.52 3.14
N GLN A 66 -13.33 -14.45 3.32
CA GLN A 66 -14.19 -13.73 2.38
C GLN A 66 -13.80 -12.25 2.29
N ASP A 67 -13.54 -11.59 3.42
CA ASP A 67 -13.11 -10.20 3.44
C ASP A 67 -11.76 -10.02 2.73
N ARG A 68 -10.79 -10.93 2.92
CA ARG A 68 -9.51 -10.90 2.18
C ARG A 68 -9.70 -11.05 0.66
N ALA A 69 -10.58 -11.94 0.24
CA ALA A 69 -10.93 -12.09 -1.17
C ALA A 69 -11.57 -10.82 -1.75
N ARG A 70 -12.53 -10.22 -1.03
CA ARG A 70 -13.28 -9.04 -1.51
C ARG A 70 -12.49 -7.74 -1.46
N GLN A 71 -11.66 -7.57 -0.44
CA GLN A 71 -11.03 -6.29 -0.11
C GLN A 71 -9.57 -6.18 -0.54
N SER A 72 -8.89 -7.31 -0.73
CA SER A 72 -7.44 -7.29 -0.92
C SER A 72 -6.98 -8.09 -2.15
N THR A 73 -7.80 -8.97 -2.70
CA THR A 73 -7.37 -9.83 -3.82
C THR A 73 -7.68 -9.16 -5.16
N VAL A 74 -6.72 -9.23 -6.09
CA VAL A 74 -6.87 -8.74 -7.46
C VAL A 74 -6.59 -9.85 -8.45
N ALA A 75 -7.38 -9.87 -9.53
CA ALA A 75 -7.07 -10.63 -10.73
C ALA A 75 -6.23 -9.75 -11.67
N LEU A 76 -5.19 -10.33 -12.27
CA LEU A 76 -4.35 -9.63 -13.26
C LEU A 76 -4.86 -9.98 -14.65
N LEU A 77 -5.27 -8.95 -15.39
CA LEU A 77 -5.80 -9.04 -16.75
C LEU A 77 -5.01 -8.12 -17.69
N THR A 78 -5.05 -8.39 -18.98
CA THR A 78 -4.62 -7.45 -20.02
C THR A 78 -5.81 -6.64 -20.55
N PRO A 79 -5.59 -5.41 -21.06
CA PRO A 79 -6.65 -4.56 -21.60
C PRO A 79 -7.56 -5.23 -22.63
N ASP A 80 -7.03 -6.14 -23.46
CA ASP A 80 -7.79 -6.85 -24.49
C ASP A 80 -8.93 -7.72 -23.93
N PHE A 81 -8.90 -8.08 -22.65
CA PHE A 81 -9.95 -8.85 -21.97
C PHE A 81 -10.91 -7.99 -21.16
N ILE A 82 -10.88 -6.66 -21.33
CA ILE A 82 -11.67 -5.69 -20.56
C ILE A 82 -12.42 -4.77 -21.53
N ASP A 83 -13.75 -4.84 -21.52
CA ASP A 83 -14.63 -3.85 -22.12
C ASP A 83 -14.99 -2.78 -21.07
N ASP A 84 -14.37 -1.61 -21.21
CA ASP A 84 -14.57 -0.45 -20.36
C ASP A 84 -15.50 0.63 -20.94
N SER A 85 -16.22 0.30 -22.02
CA SER A 85 -17.14 1.23 -22.69
C SER A 85 -18.24 1.78 -21.78
N ASN A 86 -18.61 1.03 -20.73
CA ASN A 86 -19.48 1.49 -19.65
C ASN A 86 -18.69 1.57 -18.31
N PRO A 87 -18.34 2.77 -17.82
CA PRO A 87 -17.52 2.93 -16.62
C PRO A 87 -18.21 2.47 -15.32
N ASN A 88 -19.51 2.24 -15.33
CA ASN A 88 -20.28 1.74 -14.18
C ASN A 88 -20.58 0.23 -14.27
N ASN A 89 -20.19 -0.42 -15.37
CA ASN A 89 -20.37 -1.85 -15.56
C ASN A 89 -19.34 -2.35 -16.57
N ILE A 90 -18.12 -2.55 -16.09
CA ILE A 90 -17.01 -3.12 -16.85
C ILE A 90 -17.32 -4.60 -17.08
N ILE A 91 -17.19 -5.04 -18.33
CA ILE A 91 -17.35 -6.45 -18.69
C ILE A 91 -15.97 -7.02 -18.97
N VAL A 92 -15.62 -8.10 -18.29
CA VAL A 92 -14.43 -8.89 -18.63
C VAL A 92 -14.80 -9.96 -19.65
N ASP A 93 -13.81 -10.47 -20.38
CA ASP A 93 -14.03 -11.56 -21.35
C ASP A 93 -14.75 -12.76 -20.70
N GLN A 94 -15.76 -13.27 -21.42
CA GLN A 94 -16.68 -14.29 -20.92
C GLN A 94 -16.37 -15.68 -21.46
N THR A 95 -15.21 -15.88 -22.11
CA THR A 95 -14.81 -17.20 -22.62
C THR A 95 -14.67 -18.16 -21.43
N PRO A 96 -15.46 -19.25 -21.40
CA PRO A 96 -15.50 -20.13 -20.24
C PRO A 96 -14.22 -20.95 -20.14
N LEU A 97 -13.87 -21.35 -18.92
CA LEU A 97 -12.71 -22.20 -18.65
C LEU A 97 -12.68 -23.46 -19.52
N SER A 98 -13.84 -24.07 -19.77
CA SER A 98 -13.98 -25.25 -20.62
C SER A 98 -13.45 -25.06 -22.04
N GLU A 99 -13.58 -23.88 -22.63
CA GLU A 99 -13.05 -23.59 -23.96
C GLU A 99 -11.53 -23.39 -23.92
N TRP A 100 -11.03 -22.74 -22.87
CA TRP A 100 -9.59 -22.51 -22.71
C TRP A 100 -8.79 -23.80 -22.53
N GLU A 101 -9.30 -24.73 -21.72
CA GLU A 101 -8.59 -25.94 -21.31
C GLU A 101 -9.14 -27.23 -21.98
N GLY A 102 -10.20 -27.13 -22.77
CA GLY A 102 -10.84 -28.31 -23.38
C GLY A 102 -11.41 -29.28 -22.36
N LEU A 103 -12.03 -28.76 -21.29
CA LEU A 103 -12.45 -29.58 -20.14
C LEU A 103 -13.57 -30.56 -20.47
N CYS A 104 -13.64 -31.63 -19.68
CA CYS A 104 -14.81 -32.50 -19.65
C CYS A 104 -15.99 -31.80 -18.95
N THR A 105 -17.22 -32.07 -19.38
CA THR A 105 -18.44 -31.35 -18.91
C THR A 105 -18.79 -31.52 -17.44
N ASP A 106 -18.16 -32.48 -16.77
CA ASP A 106 -18.33 -32.78 -15.35
C ASP A 106 -17.30 -32.06 -14.46
N GLN A 107 -16.36 -31.33 -15.04
CA GLN A 107 -15.37 -30.58 -14.28
C GLN A 107 -16.01 -29.38 -13.56
N ARG A 108 -15.47 -29.06 -12.39
CA ARG A 108 -15.92 -27.90 -11.62
C ARG A 108 -15.54 -26.61 -12.34
N PHE A 109 -16.33 -25.56 -12.12
CA PHE A 109 -16.13 -24.23 -12.72
C PHE A 109 -16.12 -24.22 -14.26
N TYR A 110 -16.63 -25.28 -14.90
CA TYR A 110 -16.62 -25.49 -16.35
C TYR A 110 -17.15 -24.29 -17.18
N ASN A 111 -18.18 -23.61 -16.68
CA ASN A 111 -18.83 -22.48 -17.35
C ASN A 111 -18.36 -21.10 -16.84
N ASP A 112 -17.49 -21.05 -15.84
CA ASP A 112 -17.03 -19.77 -15.30
C ASP A 112 -16.07 -19.08 -16.31
N PRO A 113 -16.14 -17.75 -16.45
CA PRO A 113 -15.24 -17.01 -17.34
C PRO A 113 -13.82 -17.01 -16.77
N ALA A 114 -12.82 -17.10 -17.65
CA ALA A 114 -11.42 -17.27 -17.22
C ALA A 114 -10.42 -16.28 -17.87
N PRO A 115 -10.60 -14.96 -17.73
CA PRO A 115 -9.77 -13.95 -18.40
C PRO A 115 -8.44 -13.63 -17.71
N ALA A 116 -8.27 -14.00 -16.43
CA ALA A 116 -7.09 -13.60 -15.67
C ALA A 116 -5.87 -14.47 -16.02
N PHE A 117 -4.69 -13.86 -16.09
CA PHE A 117 -3.44 -14.59 -16.35
C PHE A 117 -2.62 -14.83 -15.07
N CYS A 118 -2.85 -14.02 -14.04
CA CYS A 118 -2.19 -14.10 -12.73
C CYS A 118 -3.11 -13.54 -11.64
N SER A 119 -2.63 -13.61 -10.41
CA SER A 119 -3.26 -13.06 -9.21
C SER A 119 -2.32 -12.11 -8.47
N GLY A 120 -2.90 -11.31 -7.57
CA GLY A 120 -2.14 -10.43 -6.70
C GLY A 120 -2.92 -10.07 -5.45
N THR A 121 -2.25 -9.41 -4.51
CA THR A 121 -2.88 -8.99 -3.25
C THR A 121 -2.43 -7.58 -2.86
N LEU A 122 -3.39 -6.70 -2.59
CA LEU A 122 -3.19 -5.38 -2.02
C LEU A 122 -2.56 -5.50 -0.62
N ILE A 123 -1.36 -4.97 -0.45
CA ILE A 123 -0.58 -4.98 0.80
C ILE A 123 -0.29 -3.58 1.33
N ASP A 124 -0.53 -2.54 0.53
CA ASP A 124 -0.60 -1.14 0.94
C ASP A 124 -1.70 -0.41 0.15
N ASP A 125 -1.90 0.89 0.36
CA ASP A 125 -3.00 1.65 -0.26
C ASP A 125 -2.91 1.64 -1.79
N ASP A 126 -1.70 1.54 -2.36
CA ASP A 126 -1.44 1.47 -3.79
C ASP A 126 -0.42 0.39 -4.18
N LEU A 127 -0.12 -0.57 -3.30
CA LEU A 127 0.87 -1.61 -3.53
C LEU A 127 0.23 -3.00 -3.60
N VAL A 128 0.47 -3.69 -4.72
CA VAL A 128 0.04 -5.07 -4.95
C VAL A 128 1.27 -6.00 -4.90
N LEU A 129 1.18 -7.04 -4.08
CA LEU A 129 2.09 -8.18 -4.05
C LEU A 129 1.68 -9.19 -5.12
N THR A 130 2.63 -9.72 -5.87
CA THR A 130 2.41 -10.80 -6.86
C THR A 130 3.70 -11.60 -7.08
N ALA A 131 3.68 -12.59 -7.97
CA ALA A 131 4.87 -13.30 -8.41
C ALA A 131 5.69 -12.44 -9.38
N GLY A 132 7.01 -12.58 -9.35
CA GLY A 132 7.92 -11.84 -10.23
C GLY A 132 7.76 -12.22 -11.71
N HIS A 133 7.41 -13.47 -12.02
CA HIS A 133 7.13 -13.88 -13.40
C HIS A 133 5.83 -13.29 -13.96
N CYS A 134 4.87 -12.88 -13.12
CA CYS A 134 3.61 -12.31 -13.61
C CYS A 134 3.79 -10.93 -14.28
N VAL A 135 4.80 -10.15 -13.86
CA VAL A 135 5.09 -8.83 -14.46
C VAL A 135 6.60 -8.67 -14.57
N THR A 136 7.14 -8.97 -15.75
CA THR A 136 8.60 -9.10 -15.96
C THR A 136 9.29 -7.82 -16.39
N SER A 137 8.55 -6.90 -17.01
CA SER A 137 9.10 -5.71 -17.64
C SER A 137 8.20 -4.49 -17.49
N ALA A 138 8.75 -3.30 -17.77
CA ALA A 138 7.97 -2.07 -17.79
C ALA A 138 6.86 -2.09 -18.86
N ALA A 139 7.07 -2.80 -19.97
CA ALA A 139 6.05 -2.96 -21.02
C ALA A 139 4.89 -3.83 -20.52
N GLU A 140 5.19 -5.00 -19.94
CA GLU A 140 4.16 -5.85 -19.34
C GLU A 140 3.43 -5.16 -18.19
N CYS A 141 4.14 -4.37 -17.37
CA CYS A 141 3.51 -3.53 -16.37
C CYS A 141 2.49 -2.60 -17.04
N ALA A 142 2.86 -1.82 -18.05
CA ALA A 142 1.93 -0.92 -18.74
C ALA A 142 0.67 -1.63 -19.29
N ASP A 143 0.83 -2.89 -19.71
CA ASP A 143 -0.25 -3.75 -20.22
C ASP A 143 -0.94 -4.61 -19.14
N THR A 144 -0.60 -4.43 -17.87
CA THR A 144 -1.26 -5.12 -16.76
C THR A 144 -2.35 -4.24 -16.14
N ARG A 145 -3.49 -4.85 -15.85
CA ARG A 145 -4.58 -4.29 -15.04
C ARG A 145 -4.80 -5.13 -13.79
N PHE A 146 -4.93 -4.46 -12.66
CA PHE A 146 -5.32 -5.05 -11.39
C PHE A 146 -6.82 -4.86 -11.20
N VAL A 147 -7.57 -5.96 -11.28
CA VAL A 147 -9.03 -5.94 -11.26
C VAL A 147 -9.51 -6.47 -9.93
N PHE A 148 -10.06 -5.58 -9.10
CA PHE A 148 -10.81 -5.95 -7.90
C PHE A 148 -12.22 -6.39 -8.28
N LYS A 149 -12.92 -6.99 -7.32
CA LYS A 149 -14.32 -7.43 -7.46
C LYS A 149 -14.56 -8.50 -8.53
N PHE A 150 -13.51 -9.16 -9.04
CA PHE A 150 -13.65 -10.32 -9.92
C PHE A 150 -13.94 -11.59 -9.10
N TYR A 151 -15.11 -11.65 -8.47
CA TYR A 151 -15.59 -12.80 -7.70
C TYR A 151 -17.10 -12.96 -7.87
N LYS A 152 -17.63 -14.15 -7.55
CA LYS A 152 -19.07 -14.42 -7.59
C LYS A 152 -19.74 -14.01 -6.28
N THR A 153 -20.94 -13.43 -6.37
CA THR A 153 -21.82 -13.11 -5.23
C THR A 153 -22.88 -14.18 -4.99
N SER A 154 -23.14 -15.00 -6.00
CA SER A 154 -23.97 -16.21 -5.97
C SER A 154 -23.59 -17.13 -7.14
N GLU A 155 -24.18 -18.32 -7.22
CA GLU A 155 -23.83 -19.40 -8.16
C GLU A 155 -23.63 -18.97 -9.62
N ASN A 156 -24.39 -17.99 -10.11
CA ASN A 156 -24.33 -17.55 -11.50
C ASN A 156 -24.17 -16.02 -11.64
N THR A 157 -23.75 -15.34 -10.57
CA THR A 157 -23.68 -13.86 -10.56
C THR A 157 -22.29 -13.41 -10.18
N LEU A 158 -21.58 -12.81 -11.13
CA LEU A 158 -20.38 -12.02 -10.84
C LEU A 158 -20.75 -10.73 -10.13
N GLU A 159 -19.90 -10.31 -9.22
CA GLU A 159 -19.96 -8.96 -8.66
C GLU A 159 -19.77 -7.91 -9.77
N THR A 160 -20.49 -6.79 -9.66
CA THR A 160 -20.36 -5.71 -10.65
C THR A 160 -19.02 -5.01 -10.50
N ILE A 161 -18.25 -4.97 -11.60
CA ILE A 161 -16.98 -4.26 -11.70
C ILE A 161 -17.25 -2.88 -12.32
N THR A 162 -16.66 -1.83 -11.74
CA THR A 162 -16.69 -0.47 -12.27
C THR A 162 -15.29 -0.02 -12.65
N SER A 163 -15.18 1.09 -13.38
CA SER A 163 -13.90 1.74 -13.68
C SER A 163 -13.09 2.12 -12.43
N GLN A 164 -13.71 2.22 -11.24
CA GLN A 164 -13.04 2.47 -9.96
C GLN A 164 -12.42 1.20 -9.35
N ASP A 165 -12.77 0.01 -9.88
CA ASP A 165 -12.30 -1.30 -9.43
C ASP A 165 -11.14 -1.84 -10.30
N VAL A 166 -10.85 -1.15 -11.40
CA VAL A 166 -9.77 -1.49 -12.34
C VAL A 166 -8.65 -0.46 -12.20
N PHE A 167 -7.44 -0.94 -11.93
CA PHE A 167 -6.25 -0.11 -11.73
C PHE A 167 -5.20 -0.47 -12.76
N SER A 168 -4.45 0.52 -13.24
CA SER A 168 -3.31 0.29 -14.13
C SER A 168 -2.02 0.12 -13.32
N CYS A 169 -1.06 -0.63 -13.86
CA CYS A 169 0.29 -0.62 -13.28
C CYS A 169 0.96 0.74 -13.48
N LYS A 170 1.48 1.32 -12.40
CA LYS A 170 2.31 2.54 -12.45
C LYS A 170 3.79 2.21 -12.61
N SER A 171 4.27 1.24 -11.83
CA SER A 171 5.68 0.86 -11.81
C SER A 171 5.89 -0.43 -11.03
N ILE A 172 6.87 -1.23 -11.46
CA ILE A 172 7.45 -2.32 -10.66
C ILE A 172 8.34 -1.68 -9.58
N VAL A 173 8.00 -1.84 -8.29
CA VAL A 173 8.75 -1.24 -7.18
C VAL A 173 9.91 -2.12 -6.75
N VAL A 174 9.66 -3.41 -6.61
CA VAL A 174 10.69 -4.43 -6.43
C VAL A 174 10.26 -5.66 -7.21
N ARG A 175 11.24 -6.38 -7.76
CA ARG A 175 11.01 -7.63 -8.46
C ARG A 175 12.22 -8.53 -8.34
N ARG A 176 11.98 -9.81 -8.17
CA ARG A 176 12.99 -10.86 -8.30
C ARG A 176 12.35 -12.12 -8.88
N GLN A 177 13.02 -12.72 -9.84
CA GLN A 177 12.72 -14.05 -10.37
C GLN A 177 14.08 -14.71 -10.63
N SER A 178 14.53 -15.57 -9.73
CA SER A 178 15.87 -16.15 -9.80
C SER A 178 15.93 -17.49 -9.08
N SER A 179 16.50 -18.50 -9.73
CA SER A 179 16.87 -19.77 -9.10
C SER A 179 18.39 -19.92 -9.16
N ASN A 180 19.06 -19.86 -8.00
CA ASN A 180 20.51 -20.02 -7.88
C ASN A 180 20.90 -20.53 -6.49
N SER A 181 22.21 -20.63 -6.21
CA SER A 181 22.72 -21.12 -4.92
C SER A 181 22.31 -20.27 -3.71
N ALA A 182 21.85 -19.02 -3.92
CA ALA A 182 21.35 -18.13 -2.87
C ALA A 182 19.84 -18.29 -2.61
N GLY A 183 19.17 -19.19 -3.34
CA GLY A 183 17.76 -19.52 -3.17
C GLY A 183 16.96 -19.41 -4.45
N ASP A 184 15.74 -19.91 -4.37
CA ASP A 184 14.77 -19.87 -5.44
C ASP A 184 13.64 -18.90 -5.11
N LEU A 185 13.68 -17.72 -5.72
CA LEU A 185 12.89 -16.57 -5.33
C LEU A 185 12.13 -16.01 -6.51
N ASP A 186 10.83 -15.83 -6.31
CA ASP A 186 9.94 -15.26 -7.30
C ASP A 186 8.90 -14.36 -6.63
N TYR A 187 9.05 -13.04 -6.78
CA TYR A 187 8.15 -12.05 -6.19
C TYR A 187 8.23 -10.71 -6.92
N ALA A 188 7.15 -9.95 -6.83
CA ALA A 188 7.13 -8.54 -7.16
C ALA A 188 6.21 -7.75 -6.22
N ILE A 189 6.57 -6.49 -5.97
CA ILE A 189 5.65 -5.49 -5.42
C ILE A 189 5.48 -4.43 -6.49
N ILE A 190 4.23 -4.22 -6.89
CA ILE A 190 3.83 -3.34 -7.96
C ILE A 190 3.07 -2.16 -7.37
N ARG A 191 3.38 -0.96 -7.86
CA ARG A 191 2.59 0.25 -7.55
C ARG A 191 1.49 0.41 -8.58
N MET A 192 0.26 0.59 -8.11
CA MET A 192 -0.88 0.94 -8.95
C MET A 192 -0.88 2.44 -9.30
N ASP A 193 -1.64 2.83 -10.33
CA ASP A 193 -1.75 4.20 -10.82
C ASP A 193 -2.41 5.18 -9.84
N ARG A 194 -3.16 4.66 -8.86
CA ARG A 194 -3.81 5.43 -7.79
C ARG A 194 -4.03 4.55 -6.55
N SER A 195 -4.33 5.22 -5.43
CA SER A 195 -4.73 4.55 -4.20
C SER A 195 -6.07 3.83 -4.36
N ALA A 196 -6.13 2.61 -3.85
CA ALA A 196 -7.33 1.80 -3.69
C ALA A 196 -8.09 2.12 -2.38
N ALA A 197 -7.45 2.83 -1.44
CA ALA A 197 -8.11 3.31 -0.23
C ALA A 197 -9.00 4.54 -0.52
N PRO A 198 -10.11 4.73 0.22
CA PRO A 198 -10.63 3.87 1.28
C PRO A 198 -11.54 2.74 0.77
N ARG A 199 -11.64 2.53 -0.55
CA ARG A 199 -12.57 1.57 -1.15
C ARG A 199 -12.20 0.12 -0.85
N PHE A 200 -10.91 -0.18 -0.80
CA PHE A 200 -10.35 -1.49 -0.53
C PHE A 200 -9.39 -1.42 0.66
N THR A 201 -9.31 -2.52 1.40
CA THR A 201 -8.44 -2.62 2.59
C THR A 201 -7.28 -3.58 2.32
N PRO A 202 -6.02 -3.16 2.49
CA PRO A 202 -4.88 -4.04 2.31
C PRO A 202 -4.87 -5.23 3.27
N ALA A 203 -4.38 -6.37 2.81
CA ALA A 203 -4.21 -7.56 3.62
C ALA A 203 -2.97 -7.42 4.54
N PRO A 204 -3.06 -7.89 5.80
CA PRO A 204 -1.94 -7.86 6.72
C PRO A 204 -0.88 -8.87 6.30
N VAL A 205 0.38 -8.44 6.30
CA VAL A 205 1.52 -9.28 5.98
C VAL A 205 2.10 -9.90 7.25
N ARG A 206 2.46 -11.19 7.19
CA ARG A 206 3.08 -11.89 8.31
C ARG A 206 4.40 -11.23 8.69
N ALA A 207 4.56 -10.92 9.97
CA ALA A 207 5.75 -10.26 10.49
C ALA A 207 6.92 -11.23 10.65
N GLY A 208 8.14 -10.71 10.45
CA GLY A 208 9.39 -11.45 10.69
C GLY A 208 9.67 -12.53 9.64
N ASN A 209 10.66 -13.39 9.95
CA ASN A 209 11.18 -14.41 9.04
C ASN A 209 11.19 -15.82 9.68
N THR A 210 10.29 -16.07 10.62
CA THR A 210 10.15 -17.40 11.23
C THR A 210 9.65 -18.37 10.16
N ALA A 211 10.29 -19.52 10.00
CA ALA A 211 9.80 -20.52 9.04
C ALA A 211 8.39 -21.00 9.40
N MET A 212 7.62 -21.46 8.42
CA MET A 212 6.36 -22.17 8.66
C MET A 212 6.64 -23.50 9.38
N THR A 213 5.61 -24.10 9.98
CA THR A 213 5.71 -25.45 10.56
C THR A 213 5.09 -26.47 9.62
N VAL A 214 5.72 -27.63 9.42
CA VAL A 214 5.11 -28.74 8.67
C VAL A 214 3.81 -29.16 9.37
N GLY A 215 2.75 -29.36 8.60
CA GLY A 215 1.38 -29.60 9.06
C GLY A 215 0.58 -28.35 9.38
N GLN A 216 1.19 -27.15 9.35
CA GLN A 216 0.47 -25.90 9.59
C GLN A 216 -0.54 -25.64 8.48
N ASN A 217 -1.78 -25.31 8.85
CA ASN A 217 -2.83 -25.00 7.90
C ASN A 217 -2.60 -23.64 7.23
N VAL A 218 -2.84 -23.60 5.93
CA VAL A 218 -2.75 -22.41 5.10
C VAL A 218 -3.99 -22.29 4.22
N ALA A 219 -4.27 -21.08 3.75
CA ALA A 219 -5.32 -20.82 2.78
C ALA A 219 -4.75 -20.01 1.62
N VAL A 220 -5.14 -20.33 0.39
CA VAL A 220 -4.78 -19.56 -0.80
C VAL A 220 -6.01 -18.84 -1.34
N ILE A 221 -5.83 -17.59 -1.77
CA ILE A 221 -6.91 -16.78 -2.35
C ILE A 221 -6.43 -16.17 -3.66
N GLY A 222 -7.11 -16.49 -4.75
CA GLY A 222 -6.85 -15.90 -6.05
C GLY A 222 -7.58 -16.56 -7.22
N SER A 223 -7.10 -16.29 -8.42
CA SER A 223 -7.77 -16.49 -9.71
C SER A 223 -7.16 -17.67 -10.49
N GLY A 224 -7.19 -18.86 -9.89
CA GLY A 224 -6.71 -20.09 -10.53
C GLY A 224 -7.41 -20.39 -11.86
N SER A 225 -6.66 -20.88 -12.85
CA SER A 225 -7.07 -21.03 -14.25
C SER A 225 -7.58 -19.75 -14.92
N GLY A 226 -7.38 -18.59 -14.28
CA GLY A 226 -7.97 -17.32 -14.69
C GLY A 226 -9.40 -17.07 -14.22
N LEU A 227 -9.96 -17.97 -13.41
CA LEU A 227 -11.34 -17.94 -12.89
C LEU A 227 -11.60 -16.74 -11.97
N PRO A 228 -12.88 -16.41 -11.67
CA PRO A 228 -13.20 -15.51 -10.57
C PRO A 228 -12.58 -16.01 -9.28
N VAL A 229 -12.19 -15.10 -8.39
CA VAL A 229 -11.43 -15.43 -7.18
C VAL A 229 -12.10 -16.57 -6.41
N LYS A 230 -11.31 -17.59 -6.08
CA LYS A 230 -11.69 -18.71 -5.21
C LYS A 230 -10.86 -18.67 -3.94
N ILE A 231 -11.37 -19.35 -2.90
CA ILE A 231 -10.69 -19.55 -1.64
C ILE A 231 -10.51 -21.06 -1.46
N ASP A 232 -9.28 -21.52 -1.33
CA ASP A 232 -8.98 -22.84 -0.77
C ASP A 232 -8.38 -22.63 0.63
N SER A 233 -8.93 -23.34 1.63
CA SER A 233 -8.46 -23.29 3.02
C SER A 233 -8.13 -24.67 3.61
N GLY A 234 -8.07 -25.71 2.77
CA GLY A 234 -7.71 -27.08 3.13
C GLY A 234 -6.21 -27.37 3.09
N GLY A 235 -5.43 -26.51 2.43
CA GLY A 235 -3.99 -26.70 2.25
C GLY A 235 -3.18 -26.79 3.55
N SER A 236 -2.17 -27.67 3.56
CA SER A 236 -1.25 -27.86 4.68
C SER A 236 0.21 -27.74 4.25
N VAL A 237 1.05 -27.11 5.07
CA VAL A 237 2.49 -27.01 4.82
C VAL A 237 3.13 -28.40 4.86
N ARG A 238 3.76 -28.80 3.77
CA ARG A 238 4.36 -30.13 3.60
C ARG A 238 5.85 -30.14 3.84
N ALA A 239 6.55 -29.11 3.36
CA ALA A 239 7.99 -28.98 3.50
C ALA A 239 8.40 -27.53 3.66
N VAL A 240 9.53 -27.29 4.34
CA VAL A 240 10.05 -25.94 4.56
C VAL A 240 11.55 -25.92 4.30
N ASN A 241 12.03 -24.90 3.59
CA ASN A 241 13.46 -24.61 3.51
C ASN A 241 13.86 -23.68 4.66
N SER A 242 14.10 -24.23 5.85
CA SER A 242 14.40 -23.42 7.04
C SER A 242 15.77 -22.71 6.99
N GLY A 243 16.67 -23.17 6.12
CA GLY A 243 18.00 -22.60 5.92
C GLY A 243 17.97 -21.30 5.13
N LEU A 244 17.46 -21.35 3.88
CA LEU A 244 17.37 -20.17 3.00
C LEU A 244 16.11 -19.34 3.25
N LYS A 245 15.02 -19.98 3.72
CA LYS A 245 13.71 -19.36 3.93
C LYS A 245 13.23 -18.59 2.69
N ASP A 246 13.55 -19.13 1.52
CA ASP A 246 13.17 -18.63 0.21
C ASP A 246 11.73 -19.02 -0.10
N TYR A 247 11.38 -20.30 0.08
CA TYR A 247 10.03 -20.81 -0.10
C TYR A 247 9.68 -21.95 0.87
N PHE A 248 8.39 -22.28 0.93
CA PHE A 248 7.87 -23.50 1.53
C PHE A 248 6.92 -24.21 0.55
N VAL A 249 6.65 -25.48 0.80
CA VAL A 249 5.76 -26.30 -0.03
C VAL A 249 4.48 -26.59 0.74
N ALA A 250 3.31 -26.47 0.10
CA ALA A 250 2.02 -26.83 0.69
C ALA A 250 1.15 -27.65 -0.27
N THR A 251 0.06 -28.21 0.26
CA THR A 251 -0.96 -28.96 -0.50
C THR A 251 -2.18 -28.10 -0.85
N THR A 252 -1.95 -26.86 -1.28
CA THR A 252 -3.05 -25.96 -1.69
C THR A 252 -3.57 -26.34 -3.07
N ASP A 253 -4.89 -26.33 -3.25
CA ASP A 253 -5.55 -26.59 -4.53
C ASP A 253 -5.46 -25.37 -5.44
N THR A 254 -4.41 -25.32 -6.23
CA THR A 254 -4.09 -24.16 -7.06
C THR A 254 -4.04 -24.53 -8.53
N PHE A 255 -4.16 -23.51 -9.39
CA PHE A 255 -4.36 -23.61 -10.84
C PHE A 255 -3.54 -22.53 -11.55
N ALA A 256 -3.00 -22.76 -12.75
CA ALA A 256 -2.19 -21.75 -13.45
C ALA A 256 -2.97 -20.43 -13.50
N GLY A 257 -2.36 -19.31 -13.12
CA GLY A 257 -3.08 -18.05 -12.84
C GLY A 257 -3.34 -17.75 -11.36
N ASN A 258 -3.20 -18.73 -10.47
CA ASN A 258 -2.96 -18.49 -9.04
C ASN A 258 -1.54 -17.97 -8.77
N SER A 259 -0.65 -17.93 -9.76
CA SER A 259 0.64 -17.26 -9.63
C SER A 259 0.44 -15.84 -9.10
N GLY A 260 1.10 -15.53 -7.98
CA GLY A 260 0.97 -14.26 -7.27
C GLY A 260 -0.17 -14.19 -6.25
N SER A 261 -0.99 -15.23 -6.12
CA SER A 261 -1.99 -15.36 -5.05
C SER A 261 -1.32 -15.30 -3.67
N ALA A 262 -1.97 -14.63 -2.72
CA ALA A 262 -1.54 -14.67 -1.34
C ALA A 262 -1.90 -16.01 -0.70
N VAL A 263 -0.91 -16.61 -0.04
CA VAL A 263 -1.09 -17.75 0.85
C VAL A 263 -1.05 -17.25 2.29
N TYR A 264 -2.17 -17.40 3.00
CA TYR A 264 -2.39 -16.96 4.36
C TYR A 264 -2.12 -18.09 5.36
N GLU A 265 -1.46 -17.77 6.48
CA GLU A 265 -1.57 -18.65 7.65
C GLU A 265 -2.94 -18.46 8.32
N THR A 266 -3.70 -19.53 8.51
CA THR A 266 -5.10 -19.40 8.95
C THR A 266 -5.25 -19.04 10.43
N ALA A 267 -4.19 -19.22 11.23
CA ALA A 267 -4.18 -18.87 12.65
C ALA A 267 -4.31 -17.36 12.90
N THR A 268 -3.66 -16.55 12.06
CA THR A 268 -3.68 -15.08 12.17
C THR A 268 -4.29 -14.38 10.95
N ASN A 269 -4.59 -15.12 9.89
CA ASN A 269 -5.06 -14.61 8.59
C ASN A 269 -4.13 -13.52 8.03
N THR A 270 -2.82 -13.73 8.19
CA THR A 270 -1.75 -12.89 7.62
C THR A 270 -1.09 -13.62 6.45
N ILE A 271 -0.66 -12.86 5.44
CA ILE A 271 0.01 -13.43 4.26
C ILE A 271 1.33 -14.04 4.72
N ALA A 272 1.49 -15.36 4.59
CA ALA A 272 2.72 -16.08 4.86
C ALA A 272 3.63 -16.16 3.62
N GLY A 273 3.03 -16.17 2.42
CA GLY A 273 3.78 -16.26 1.18
C GLY A 273 2.97 -15.96 -0.07
N ILE A 274 3.65 -16.12 -1.20
CA ILE A 274 3.19 -15.84 -2.55
C ILE A 274 3.26 -17.15 -3.31
N LEU A 275 2.14 -17.64 -3.85
CA LEU A 275 2.16 -18.83 -4.69
C LEU A 275 2.91 -18.52 -5.99
N VAL A 276 3.88 -19.36 -6.37
CA VAL A 276 4.73 -19.10 -7.54
C VAL A 276 4.85 -20.28 -8.50
N ARG A 277 4.72 -21.53 -8.04
CA ARG A 277 4.94 -22.75 -8.83
C ARG A 277 4.14 -23.93 -8.26
N GLY A 278 3.88 -24.94 -9.10
CA GLY A 278 3.20 -26.19 -8.74
C GLY A 278 3.46 -27.35 -9.71
N ASP A 279 2.52 -28.30 -9.77
CA ASP A 279 2.48 -29.50 -10.64
C ASP A 279 1.42 -29.46 -11.78
N GLU A 280 1.38 -30.38 -12.75
CA GLU A 280 0.41 -30.36 -13.89
C GLU A 280 -1.10 -30.15 -13.55
N ASP A 281 -1.80 -29.16 -14.16
CA ASP A 281 -3.19 -28.76 -13.87
C ASP A 281 -4.27 -29.76 -14.30
N TYR A 282 -4.21 -30.15 -15.57
CA TYR A 282 -5.23 -30.95 -16.20
C TYR A 282 -4.59 -32.05 -17.01
N VAL A 283 -5.12 -33.26 -16.87
CA VAL A 283 -4.67 -34.43 -17.61
C VAL A 283 -5.72 -34.84 -18.62
N LEU A 284 -5.28 -35.36 -19.76
CA LEU A 284 -6.20 -35.86 -20.78
C LEU A 284 -6.97 -37.07 -20.23
N ARG A 285 -8.29 -36.96 -20.18
CA ARG A 285 -9.14 -38.09 -19.79
C ARG A 285 -9.10 -39.17 -20.86
N SER A 286 -8.64 -40.35 -20.45
CA SER A 286 -8.47 -41.50 -21.33
C SER A 286 -9.75 -41.82 -22.12
N GLY A 287 -9.65 -41.80 -23.44
CA GLY A 287 -10.73 -42.16 -24.36
C GLY A 287 -11.84 -41.12 -24.56
N GLN A 288 -11.77 -39.93 -23.94
CA GLN A 288 -12.82 -38.90 -24.07
C GLN A 288 -12.40 -37.63 -24.83
N GLY A 289 -11.11 -37.43 -25.09
CA GLY A 289 -10.63 -36.27 -25.87
C GLY A 289 -10.88 -34.91 -25.19
N CYS A 290 -11.08 -34.92 -23.87
CA CYS A 290 -11.26 -33.76 -23.01
C CYS A 290 -10.34 -33.88 -21.80
N TYR A 291 -10.14 -32.78 -21.09
CA TYR A 291 -9.24 -32.69 -19.95
C TYR A 291 -9.99 -32.70 -18.61
N GLU A 292 -9.41 -33.33 -17.60
CA GLU A 292 -9.90 -33.34 -16.22
C GLU A 292 -8.82 -32.88 -15.25
N VAL A 293 -9.24 -32.39 -14.09
CA VAL A 293 -8.32 -31.94 -13.03
C VAL A 293 -7.36 -33.08 -12.67
N ASN A 294 -6.07 -32.76 -12.61
CA ASN A 294 -5.07 -33.66 -12.07
C ASN A 294 -5.21 -33.72 -10.54
N VAL A 295 -5.52 -34.91 -10.02
CA VAL A 295 -5.72 -35.13 -8.58
C VAL A 295 -4.56 -35.96 -8.03
N CYS A 296 -3.83 -35.37 -7.11
CA CYS A 296 -2.75 -36.01 -6.38
C CYS A 296 -3.23 -36.38 -4.97
N SER A 297 -2.63 -37.41 -4.36
CA SER A 297 -2.76 -37.58 -2.90
C SER A 297 -2.02 -36.45 -2.17
N GLU A 298 -2.35 -36.17 -0.91
CA GLU A 298 -1.65 -35.19 -0.04
C GLU A 298 -0.11 -35.34 -0.04
N THR A 299 0.38 -36.56 -0.19
CA THR A 299 1.82 -36.88 -0.22
C THR A 299 2.36 -37.15 -1.64
N GLY A 300 1.51 -37.06 -2.65
CA GLY A 300 1.86 -37.21 -4.06
C GLY A 300 2.32 -35.89 -4.68
N CYS A 301 2.91 -35.97 -5.88
CA CYS A 301 3.31 -34.81 -6.68
C CYS A 301 4.32 -33.86 -5.97
N GLY A 302 4.83 -32.85 -6.67
CA GLY A 302 5.82 -31.86 -6.22
C GLY A 302 5.33 -30.90 -5.14
N GLY A 303 4.02 -30.71 -5.00
CA GLY A 303 3.44 -29.74 -4.06
C GLY A 303 3.51 -28.32 -4.62
N GLU A 304 2.81 -27.40 -3.98
CA GLU A 304 2.80 -26.00 -4.37
C GLU A 304 3.92 -25.23 -3.70
N GLU A 305 4.83 -24.62 -4.47
CA GLU A 305 5.94 -23.84 -3.95
C GLU A 305 5.56 -22.37 -3.77
N ILE A 306 5.78 -21.89 -2.55
CA ILE A 306 5.24 -20.63 -2.06
C ILE A 306 6.41 -19.81 -1.52
N THR A 307 6.77 -18.75 -2.24
CA THR A 307 7.84 -17.84 -1.82
C THR A 307 7.43 -17.14 -0.53
N TYR A 308 8.30 -17.14 0.48
CA TYR A 308 8.01 -16.45 1.75
C TYR A 308 7.83 -14.95 1.52
N VAL A 309 6.74 -14.38 2.04
CA VAL A 309 6.43 -12.96 1.85
C VAL A 309 7.53 -12.04 2.38
N ASN A 310 8.24 -12.48 3.42
CA ASN A 310 9.32 -11.73 4.04
C ASN A 310 10.42 -11.38 3.03
N GLN A 311 10.66 -12.21 2.02
CA GLN A 311 11.66 -11.94 0.98
C GLN A 311 11.31 -10.68 0.17
N ALA A 312 10.05 -10.54 -0.24
CA ALA A 312 9.55 -9.37 -0.95
C ALA A 312 9.57 -8.12 -0.05
N ILE A 313 9.12 -8.27 1.20
CA ILE A 313 9.09 -7.16 2.16
C ILE A 313 10.51 -6.67 2.48
N THR A 314 11.45 -7.56 2.81
CA THR A 314 12.84 -7.18 3.10
C THR A 314 13.47 -6.45 1.92
N ALA A 315 13.26 -6.93 0.69
CA ALA A 315 13.80 -6.27 -0.50
C ALA A 315 13.18 -4.89 -0.73
N PHE A 316 11.86 -4.76 -0.57
CA PHE A 316 11.18 -3.47 -0.64
C PHE A 316 11.70 -2.50 0.42
N CYS A 317 11.87 -2.96 1.66
CA CYS A 317 12.26 -2.14 2.79
C CYS A 317 13.74 -1.78 2.84
N ALA A 318 14.59 -2.48 2.09
CA ALA A 318 15.96 -2.05 1.85
C ALA A 318 16.04 -0.75 1.03
N ALA A 319 14.99 -0.43 0.26
CA ALA A 319 14.94 0.74 -0.61
C ALA A 319 13.81 1.74 -0.27
N ASN A 320 12.96 1.45 0.72
CA ASN A 320 11.77 2.22 1.04
C ASN A 320 11.54 2.36 2.55
N THR A 321 10.98 3.49 2.98
CA THR A 321 10.68 3.79 4.40
C THR A 321 9.19 3.65 4.73
N ASN A 322 8.54 2.65 4.13
CA ASN A 322 7.09 2.43 4.24
C ASN A 322 6.72 1.93 5.65
N GLN A 323 5.84 2.65 6.35
CA GLN A 323 5.52 2.35 7.75
C GLN A 323 4.72 1.05 7.92
N ARG A 324 3.80 0.74 7.01
CA ARG A 324 2.92 -0.44 7.09
C ARG A 324 3.68 -1.74 6.90
N LEU A 325 4.62 -1.76 5.95
CA LEU A 325 5.31 -2.97 5.52
C LEU A 325 6.72 -3.10 6.10
N CYS A 326 7.45 -2.00 6.28
CA CYS A 326 8.87 -2.04 6.66
C CYS A 326 9.13 -2.00 8.13
N ASN A 327 8.08 -1.86 8.93
CA ASN A 327 8.17 -1.95 10.38
C ASN A 327 9.30 -1.08 10.92
N THR A 328 9.46 0.14 10.39
CA THR A 328 10.20 1.21 11.03
C THR A 328 9.46 1.56 12.32
N THR A 329 9.68 0.74 13.36
CA THR A 329 8.87 0.62 14.59
C THR A 329 7.42 0.15 14.31
N PRO A 330 6.80 -0.67 15.19
CA PRO A 330 5.49 -1.27 14.95
C PRO A 330 4.44 -0.18 14.64
N PRO A 331 3.32 -0.48 13.93
CA PRO A 331 2.20 0.46 13.94
C PRO A 331 1.89 0.76 15.42
N PRO A 332 1.91 2.04 15.85
CA PRO A 332 1.69 2.35 17.25
C PRO A 332 0.34 1.74 17.61
N ALA A 333 0.33 0.84 18.61
CA ALA A 333 -0.87 0.12 19.02
C ALA A 333 -1.98 1.15 19.18
N THR A 334 -2.99 1.19 18.32
CA THR A 334 -3.99 2.28 18.36
C THR A 334 -4.94 2.14 19.55
N ASN A 335 -4.70 1.14 20.41
CA ASN A 335 -5.37 0.95 21.66
C ASN A 335 -4.53 0.15 22.68
N TYR A 336 -4.93 0.21 23.95
CA TYR A 336 -4.54 -0.72 25.00
C TYR A 336 -5.63 -0.85 26.07
N VAL A 337 -5.70 -2.01 26.70
CA VAL A 337 -6.62 -2.27 27.82
C VAL A 337 -5.99 -1.77 29.12
N PHE A 338 -6.78 -1.19 30.00
CA PHE A 338 -6.36 -0.80 31.34
C PHE A 338 -7.38 -1.23 32.39
N THR A 339 -6.86 -1.57 33.57
CA THR A 339 -7.61 -1.71 34.82
C THR A 339 -6.74 -1.08 35.90
N ALA A 340 -7.26 -0.10 36.61
CA ALA A 340 -6.48 0.65 37.60
C ALA A 340 -7.30 1.01 38.84
N SER A 341 -6.59 1.33 39.92
CA SER A 341 -7.19 1.86 41.15
C SER A 341 -6.20 2.79 41.87
N ASN A 342 -6.69 3.65 42.76
CA ASN A 342 -5.87 4.54 43.59
C ASN A 342 -4.92 5.47 42.81
N THR A 343 -5.29 5.83 41.56
CA THR A 343 -4.37 6.51 40.64
C THR A 343 -4.20 8.01 40.88
N ALA A 344 -5.01 8.59 41.77
CA ALA A 344 -5.06 10.03 42.04
C ALA A 344 -5.18 10.83 40.73
N SER A 345 -6.24 10.57 39.97
CA SER A 345 -6.48 11.17 38.65
C SER A 345 -5.28 10.97 37.71
N ALA A 346 -4.85 9.72 37.55
CA ALA A 346 -3.75 9.29 36.68
C ALA A 346 -2.35 9.89 36.97
N THR A 347 -2.08 10.33 38.21
CA THR A 347 -0.74 10.82 38.59
C THR A 347 0.20 9.71 39.08
N ARG A 348 -0.36 8.57 39.51
CA ARG A 348 0.37 7.39 39.99
C ARG A 348 -0.37 6.11 39.60
N SER A 349 0.29 4.96 39.69
CA SER A 349 -0.32 3.63 39.52
C SER A 349 -1.16 3.50 38.23
N THR A 350 -0.69 4.11 37.14
CA THR A 350 -1.37 4.15 35.84
C THR A 350 -0.96 3.00 34.94
N ILE A 351 -1.79 2.72 33.94
CA ILE A 351 -1.40 1.92 32.78
C ILE A 351 -1.13 2.89 31.62
N ASN A 352 0.04 2.78 31.02
CA ASN A 352 0.52 3.75 30.05
C ASN A 352 0.64 3.11 28.66
N GLY A 353 0.23 3.85 27.64
CA GLY A 353 0.57 3.61 26.24
C GLY A 353 1.50 4.69 25.71
N THR A 354 2.03 4.48 24.51
CA THR A 354 2.85 5.50 23.83
C THR A 354 2.38 5.70 22.40
N VAL A 355 2.44 6.95 21.93
CA VAL A 355 2.09 7.34 20.56
C VAL A 355 3.18 8.26 20.01
N THR A 356 3.70 7.94 18.84
CA THR A 356 4.71 8.78 18.17
C THR A 356 4.01 9.73 17.21
N LEU A 357 4.25 11.03 17.38
CA LEU A 357 3.65 12.11 16.58
C LEU A 357 4.74 12.89 15.86
N LYS A 358 4.46 13.35 14.64
CA LYS A 358 5.22 14.42 13.99
C LYS A 358 4.72 15.78 14.48
N ALA A 359 5.56 16.81 14.39
CA ALA A 359 5.07 18.16 14.59
C ALA A 359 3.97 18.48 13.56
N GLY A 360 2.83 18.98 14.04
CA GLY A 360 1.62 19.24 13.25
C GLY A 360 0.60 18.11 13.26
N ASP A 361 0.94 16.89 13.69
CA ASP A 361 -0.04 15.80 13.81
C ASP A 361 -1.11 16.14 14.86
N LYS A 362 -2.37 15.85 14.54
CA LYS A 362 -3.49 15.99 15.49
C LYS A 362 -3.86 14.61 16.06
N LEU A 363 -3.52 14.40 17.32
CA LEU A 363 -3.91 13.25 18.12
C LEU A 363 -5.33 13.45 18.68
N THR A 364 -6.19 12.45 18.51
CA THR A 364 -7.43 12.29 19.28
C THR A 364 -7.35 10.98 20.04
N VAL A 365 -7.33 11.02 21.38
CA VAL A 365 -7.20 9.83 22.25
C VAL A 365 -8.30 9.83 23.29
N GLY A 366 -8.87 8.66 23.60
CA GLY A 366 -9.95 8.56 24.58
C GLY A 366 -10.16 7.16 25.14
N THR A 367 -10.90 7.08 26.25
CA THR A 367 -11.59 5.86 26.72
C THR A 367 -13.04 5.80 26.21
N CYS A 368 -13.45 6.81 25.44
CA CYS A 368 -14.73 6.92 24.75
C CYS A 368 -14.58 7.85 23.53
N GLY A 369 -15.58 7.84 22.64
CA GLY A 369 -15.68 8.81 21.55
C GLY A 369 -14.54 8.74 20.52
N VAL A 370 -13.80 7.63 20.49
CA VAL A 370 -12.76 7.26 19.52
C VAL A 370 -13.00 5.80 19.15
N THR A 371 -12.77 5.42 17.89
CA THR A 371 -13.02 4.05 17.42
C THR A 371 -12.17 3.05 18.22
N GLY A 372 -12.81 2.03 18.80
CA GLY A 372 -12.13 1.03 19.65
C GLY A 372 -11.89 1.46 21.10
N ALA A 373 -12.21 2.71 21.48
CA ALA A 373 -12.19 3.13 22.88
C ALA A 373 -13.48 2.72 23.58
N ALA A 374 -13.36 2.16 24.79
CA ALA A 374 -14.52 1.77 25.59
C ALA A 374 -14.22 1.82 27.08
N LEU A 375 -15.00 2.58 27.85
CA LEU A 375 -14.98 2.51 29.29
C LEU A 375 -15.92 1.38 29.75
N THR A 376 -15.35 0.36 30.37
CA THR A 376 -16.12 -0.82 30.80
C THR A 376 -16.65 -0.69 32.22
N SER A 377 -15.98 0.12 33.06
CA SER A 377 -16.42 0.40 34.44
C SER A 377 -15.70 1.61 35.04
N GLY A 378 -16.34 2.23 36.03
CA GLY A 378 -15.76 3.30 36.82
C GLY A 378 -15.75 4.65 36.10
N ASP A 379 -14.80 5.49 36.50
CA ASP A 379 -14.61 6.85 36.04
C ASP A 379 -13.13 7.04 35.67
N SER A 380 -12.88 7.34 34.39
CA SER A 380 -11.52 7.36 33.83
C SER A 380 -10.87 8.73 33.87
N PHE A 381 -9.54 8.76 33.83
CA PHE A 381 -8.76 9.98 33.72
C PHE A 381 -7.59 9.72 32.76
N LEU A 382 -7.43 10.58 31.75
CA LEU A 382 -6.30 10.55 30.83
C LEU A 382 -5.35 11.72 31.07
N ARG A 383 -4.05 11.44 30.99
CA ARG A 383 -2.98 12.46 30.89
C ARG A 383 -2.10 12.15 29.70
N LEU A 384 -1.74 13.20 28.95
CA LEU A 384 -0.80 13.14 27.84
C LEU A 384 0.48 13.86 28.24
N ARG A 385 1.62 13.18 28.13
CA ARG A 385 2.95 13.78 28.35
C ARG A 385 3.73 13.83 27.05
N GLY A 386 4.35 14.97 26.79
CA GLY A 386 5.20 15.17 25.62
C GLY A 386 6.55 14.45 25.74
N PRO A 387 7.37 14.50 24.68
CA PRO A 387 8.67 13.81 24.63
C PRO A 387 9.67 14.24 25.74
N SER A 388 9.51 15.44 26.30
CA SER A 388 10.30 15.93 27.44
C SER A 388 9.82 15.40 28.82
N GLY A 389 8.76 14.60 28.85
CA GLY A 389 8.11 14.12 30.07
C GLY A 389 7.13 15.11 30.72
N THR A 390 7.00 16.31 30.14
CA THR A 390 6.07 17.36 30.59
C THR A 390 4.64 17.01 30.20
N GLU A 391 3.67 17.23 31.10
CA GLU A 391 2.26 17.09 30.76
C GLU A 391 1.82 18.18 29.78
N VAL A 392 1.17 17.77 28.68
CA VAL A 392 0.72 18.67 27.61
C VAL A 392 -0.81 18.72 27.49
N ALA A 393 -1.52 17.73 28.02
CA ALA A 393 -2.98 17.71 28.09
C ALA A 393 -3.48 16.69 29.14
N SER A 394 -4.70 16.88 29.63
CA SER A 394 -5.39 15.91 30.51
C SER A 394 -6.90 16.07 30.40
N ASN A 395 -7.67 15.01 30.72
CA ASN A 395 -9.13 15.05 30.74
C ASN A 395 -9.72 13.90 31.59
N ASP A 396 -10.82 14.16 32.32
CA ASP A 396 -11.66 13.19 33.06
C ASP A 396 -12.95 12.85 32.30
N ASP A 397 -13.77 13.84 31.95
CA ASP A 397 -15.10 13.64 31.36
C ASP A 397 -15.24 14.35 29.99
N GLY A 398 -14.64 13.75 28.97
CA GLY A 398 -14.47 14.38 27.65
C GLY A 398 -15.51 13.99 26.61
N CYS A 399 -16.35 13.00 26.89
CA CYS A 399 -17.43 12.58 26.02
C CYS A 399 -18.75 13.08 26.59
N GLY A 400 -19.55 13.82 25.81
CA GLY A 400 -20.75 14.55 26.28
C GLY A 400 -21.82 13.75 27.03
N SER A 401 -21.65 12.43 27.20
CA SER A 401 -22.35 11.59 28.18
C SER A 401 -21.41 10.49 28.70
N GLY A 402 -21.38 10.28 30.03
CA GLY A 402 -20.62 9.22 30.69
C GLY A 402 -19.31 9.69 31.35
N PHE A 403 -18.62 8.77 32.03
CA PHE A 403 -17.40 9.03 32.82
C PHE A 403 -16.10 8.77 32.04
N GLY A 404 -16.19 8.92 30.72
CA GLY A 404 -15.13 8.60 29.79
C GLY A 404 -14.33 9.84 29.41
N SER A 405 -13.01 9.70 29.38
CA SER A 405 -12.10 10.78 29.04
C SER A 405 -11.78 10.83 27.55
N LYS A 406 -11.58 12.05 27.02
CA LYS A 406 -11.14 12.29 25.64
C LYS A 406 -10.24 13.52 25.56
N ILE A 407 -9.10 13.40 24.89
CA ILE A 407 -8.13 14.46 24.62
C ILE A 407 -8.02 14.65 23.11
N THR A 408 -7.97 15.90 22.66
CA THR A 408 -7.55 16.27 21.31
C THR A 408 -6.37 17.21 21.41
N TYR A 409 -5.25 16.89 20.77
CA TYR A 409 -3.99 17.62 20.89
C TYR A 409 -3.25 17.68 19.56
N THR A 410 -2.69 18.84 19.22
CA THR A 410 -1.82 19.01 18.04
C THR A 410 -0.37 19.06 18.50
N ALA A 411 0.46 18.15 18.00
CA ALA A 411 1.86 18.04 18.41
C ALA A 411 2.66 19.26 17.96
N SER A 412 3.22 20.00 18.91
CA SER A 412 4.11 21.13 18.62
C SER A 412 5.54 20.70 18.28
N VAL A 413 5.93 19.50 18.69
CA VAL A 413 7.25 18.91 18.44
C VAL A 413 7.08 17.45 18.03
N ALA A 414 7.98 16.96 17.18
CA ALA A 414 8.00 15.54 16.85
C ALA A 414 8.56 14.73 18.02
N GLY A 415 8.02 13.53 18.24
CA GLY A 415 8.54 12.58 19.23
C GLY A 415 7.49 11.66 19.80
N THR A 416 7.89 10.86 20.79
CA THR A 416 7.02 9.92 21.49
C THR A 416 6.32 10.60 22.66
N TYR A 417 4.99 10.55 22.64
CA TYR A 417 4.12 11.02 23.71
C TYR A 417 3.65 9.82 24.55
N GLU A 418 3.56 10.01 25.87
CA GLU A 418 3.05 9.00 26.80
C GLU A 418 1.58 9.31 27.13
N VAL A 419 0.70 8.34 26.89
CA VAL A 419 -0.71 8.38 27.28
C VAL A 419 -0.86 7.60 28.59
N ARG A 420 -1.19 8.28 29.69
CA ARG A 420 -1.46 7.63 30.98
C ARG A 420 -2.95 7.48 31.19
N ALA A 421 -3.39 6.25 31.45
CA ALA A 421 -4.75 5.97 31.87
C ALA A 421 -4.79 5.60 33.35
N GLY A 422 -5.67 6.28 34.06
CA GLY A 422 -6.02 6.01 35.44
C GLY A 422 -7.48 6.31 35.68
N CYS A 423 -7.84 6.38 36.95
CA CYS A 423 -9.19 6.65 37.41
C CYS A 423 -9.27 8.01 38.08
N TYR A 424 -10.42 8.68 37.96
CA TYR A 424 -10.66 9.92 38.69
C TYR A 424 -10.47 9.70 40.19
N GLN A 425 -9.71 10.61 40.83
CA GLN A 425 -9.30 10.53 42.23
C GLN A 425 -8.72 9.15 42.61
N ALA A 426 -9.14 8.60 43.75
CA ALA A 426 -8.70 7.29 44.25
C ALA A 426 -9.64 6.14 43.81
N GLY A 427 -10.53 6.38 42.83
CA GLY A 427 -11.47 5.39 42.33
C GLY A 427 -10.82 4.19 41.66
N SER A 428 -11.66 3.26 41.21
CA SER A 428 -11.29 2.11 40.38
C SER A 428 -12.07 2.15 39.07
N CYS A 429 -11.43 1.75 37.98
CA CYS A 429 -11.97 1.85 36.63
C CYS A 429 -11.23 0.90 35.69
N ALA A 430 -11.90 0.51 34.61
CA ALA A 430 -11.33 -0.36 33.59
C ALA A 430 -11.91 -0.06 32.21
N GLY A 431 -11.14 -0.32 31.17
CA GLY A 431 -11.60 -0.14 29.80
C GLY A 431 -10.48 -0.30 28.77
N THR A 432 -10.73 0.23 27.58
CA THR A 432 -9.80 0.30 26.47
C THR A 432 -9.59 1.76 26.12
N VAL A 433 -8.32 2.19 26.15
CA VAL A 433 -7.88 3.46 25.58
C VAL A 433 -7.65 3.24 24.10
N ALA A 434 -8.13 4.12 23.23
CA ALA A 434 -7.79 4.11 21.81
C ALA A 434 -7.48 5.52 21.30
N TRP A 435 -6.76 5.60 20.19
CA TRP A 435 -6.44 6.87 19.53
C TRP A 435 -6.43 6.80 18.01
N GLU A 436 -6.69 7.97 17.44
CA GLU A 436 -6.61 8.26 16.02
C GLU A 436 -5.65 9.44 15.80
N ILE A 437 -4.86 9.38 14.74
CA ILE A 437 -3.95 10.46 14.36
C ILE A 437 -4.41 10.97 13.00
N ALA A 438 -4.89 12.21 12.97
CA ALA A 438 -5.01 12.93 11.70
C ALA A 438 -3.61 13.48 11.37
N GLN A 439 -3.00 12.91 10.33
CA GLN A 439 -1.68 13.34 9.87
C GLN A 439 -1.72 14.84 9.57
N GLY A 440 -0.82 15.59 10.19
CA GLY A 440 -0.50 16.92 9.71
C GLY A 440 0.35 16.76 8.46
N SER A 441 -0.05 17.37 7.34
CA SER A 441 0.85 17.50 6.20
C SER A 441 2.14 18.14 6.69
N ALA A 442 3.29 17.49 6.45
CA ALA A 442 4.58 18.14 6.66
C ALA A 442 4.54 19.48 5.92
N ALA A 443 4.77 20.58 6.64
CA ALA A 443 4.62 21.90 6.05
C ALA A 443 5.54 22.00 4.83
N THR A 444 4.96 22.13 3.64
CA THR A 444 5.77 22.38 2.44
C THR A 444 6.40 23.74 2.65
N GLN A 445 7.72 23.80 2.69
CA GLN A 445 8.44 25.01 3.03
C GLN A 445 9.49 25.33 1.97
N GLY A 446 9.78 26.61 1.80
CA GLY A 446 10.81 27.07 0.89
C GLY A 446 11.45 28.34 1.40
N SER A 447 12.64 28.62 0.89
CA SER A 447 13.37 29.84 1.22
C SER A 447 14.23 30.30 0.06
N SER A 448 14.39 31.61 -0.06
CA SER A 448 15.23 32.25 -1.06
C SER A 448 15.91 33.49 -0.46
N ASN A 449 17.14 33.76 -0.87
CA ASN A 449 17.84 34.96 -0.42
C ASN A 449 17.38 36.17 -1.24
N PHE A 450 17.32 37.33 -0.60
CA PHE A 450 17.08 38.60 -1.26
C PHE A 450 18.10 39.65 -0.80
N ASN A 451 18.45 40.54 -1.72
CA ASN A 451 19.24 41.73 -1.46
C ASN A 451 18.82 42.77 -2.49
N VAL A 452 17.97 43.71 -2.08
CA VAL A 452 17.26 44.63 -2.97
C VAL A 452 17.27 46.05 -2.39
N SER A 453 17.00 47.03 -3.23
CA SER A 453 16.88 48.44 -2.84
C SER A 453 15.94 49.17 -3.79
N ASN A 454 15.44 50.34 -3.39
CA ASN A 454 14.58 51.19 -4.24
C ASN A 454 13.30 50.46 -4.73
N THR A 455 12.72 49.60 -3.88
CA THR A 455 11.60 48.74 -4.29
C THR A 455 10.21 49.38 -4.15
N ALA A 456 10.15 50.61 -3.64
CA ALA A 456 8.91 51.35 -3.40
C ALA A 456 7.87 50.51 -2.63
N ASN A 457 8.21 50.07 -1.41
CA ASN A 457 7.36 49.22 -0.58
C ASN A 457 6.99 47.89 -1.27
N ALA A 458 7.98 47.22 -1.87
CA ALA A 458 7.83 45.97 -2.61
C ALA A 458 6.83 46.02 -3.79
N THR A 459 6.68 47.16 -4.45
CA THR A 459 5.83 47.29 -5.65
C THR A 459 6.60 47.20 -6.96
N THR A 460 7.92 47.40 -6.93
CA THR A 460 8.84 47.28 -8.07
C THR A 460 10.19 46.74 -7.61
N GLY A 461 11.02 46.22 -8.52
CA GLY A 461 12.39 45.80 -8.19
C GLY A 461 12.49 44.74 -7.08
N THR A 462 11.47 43.90 -6.92
CA THR A 462 11.36 42.92 -5.83
C THR A 462 12.12 41.63 -6.12
N ALA A 463 12.48 40.91 -5.06
CA ALA A 463 12.83 39.50 -5.16
C ALA A 463 11.53 38.67 -5.02
N ASN A 464 11.33 37.73 -5.94
CA ASN A 464 10.08 37.00 -6.05
C ASN A 464 10.27 35.51 -5.75
N SER A 465 9.23 34.86 -5.25
CA SER A 465 9.18 33.41 -5.09
C SER A 465 7.78 32.91 -5.38
N ASP A 466 7.68 31.95 -6.28
CA ASP A 466 6.42 31.35 -6.68
C ASP A 466 6.10 30.15 -5.77
N VAL A 467 4.85 30.08 -5.30
CA VAL A 467 4.36 29.04 -4.41
C VAL A 467 3.00 28.57 -4.91
N THR A 468 2.82 27.26 -5.06
CA THR A 468 1.54 26.69 -5.49
C THR A 468 0.69 26.37 -4.27
N LEU A 469 -0.51 26.97 -4.18
CA LEU A 469 -1.48 26.72 -3.12
C LEU A 469 -2.61 25.84 -3.65
N ALA A 470 -2.94 24.78 -2.90
CA ALA A 470 -4.21 24.09 -3.06
C ALA A 470 -5.36 24.93 -2.45
N PRO A 471 -6.61 24.74 -2.91
CA PRO A 471 -7.75 25.39 -2.28
C PRO A 471 -7.85 25.06 -0.79
N GLY A 472 -8.04 26.06 0.06
CA GLY A 472 -8.11 25.91 1.52
C GLY A 472 -6.75 25.86 2.24
N GLN A 473 -5.63 25.84 1.52
CA GLN A 473 -4.29 25.76 2.11
C GLN A 473 -3.84 27.13 2.64
N THR A 474 -3.11 27.14 3.76
CA THR A 474 -2.59 28.37 4.40
C THR A 474 -1.11 28.54 4.13
N LEU A 475 -0.74 29.67 3.53
CA LEU A 475 0.63 30.11 3.30
C LEU A 475 1.04 31.11 4.36
N THR A 476 2.10 30.82 5.12
CA THR A 476 2.77 31.79 6.00
C THR A 476 4.15 32.10 5.43
N PHE A 477 4.51 33.38 5.33
CA PHE A 477 5.73 33.81 4.65
C PHE A 477 6.26 35.13 5.21
N GLY A 478 7.57 35.35 5.13
CA GLY A 478 8.19 36.56 5.67
C GLY A 478 9.70 36.58 5.61
N SER A 479 10.27 37.72 6.03
CA SER A 479 11.71 37.91 6.32
C SER A 479 12.02 37.71 7.81
N CYS A 480 11.00 37.36 8.62
CA CYS A 480 11.16 37.02 10.03
C CYS A 480 10.15 35.95 10.48
N GLY A 481 10.50 35.20 11.52
CA GLY A 481 9.54 34.38 12.27
C GLY A 481 8.77 33.33 11.46
N VAL A 482 9.34 32.90 10.33
CA VAL A 482 8.87 31.80 9.47
C VAL A 482 10.09 30.97 9.08
N GLY A 483 10.16 29.70 9.47
CA GLY A 483 11.28 28.82 9.09
C GLY A 483 12.67 29.44 9.30
N SER A 484 13.46 29.50 8.22
CA SER A 484 14.81 30.09 8.17
C SER A 484 14.82 31.60 7.83
N ALA A 485 13.68 32.28 7.91
CA ALA A 485 13.58 33.68 7.51
C ALA A 485 14.47 34.59 8.36
N THR A 486 15.23 35.44 7.67
CA THR A 486 16.09 36.46 8.28
C THR A 486 16.00 37.75 7.47
N GLY A 487 16.27 38.89 8.10
CA GLY A 487 16.22 40.17 7.44
C GLY A 487 17.10 41.20 8.12
N THR A 488 17.54 42.19 7.35
CA THR A 488 18.25 43.39 7.78
C THR A 488 17.71 44.57 6.98
N GLY A 489 17.56 45.72 7.65
CA GLY A 489 16.82 46.87 7.11
C GLY A 489 15.32 46.76 7.38
N ASP A 490 14.54 47.60 6.71
CA ASP A 490 13.07 47.62 6.77
C ASP A 490 12.51 46.87 5.54
N THR A 491 11.88 45.71 5.78
CA THR A 491 11.38 44.85 4.70
C THR A 491 9.88 45.04 4.48
N VAL A 492 9.39 44.66 3.30
CA VAL A 492 7.96 44.58 2.98
C VAL A 492 7.72 43.29 2.19
N VAL A 493 6.69 42.52 2.56
CA VAL A 493 6.23 41.35 1.81
C VAL A 493 4.81 41.55 1.25
N ARG A 494 4.59 41.10 0.01
CA ARG A 494 3.29 41.08 -0.67
C ARG A 494 3.03 39.71 -1.28
N LEU A 495 1.77 39.33 -1.37
CA LEU A 495 1.33 38.11 -2.07
C LEU A 495 0.40 38.47 -3.23
N PHE A 496 0.67 37.91 -4.39
CA PHE A 496 -0.16 38.05 -5.59
C PHE A 496 -0.73 36.70 -6.00
N ASN A 497 -2.01 36.66 -6.41
CA ASN A 497 -2.63 35.46 -6.96
C ASN A 497 -2.26 35.24 -8.44
N ALA A 498 -2.71 34.13 -9.03
CA ALA A 498 -2.45 33.79 -10.43
C ALA A 498 -3.00 34.83 -11.44
N ALA A 499 -4.00 35.62 -11.05
CA ALA A 499 -4.55 36.72 -11.86
C ALA A 499 -3.74 38.03 -11.73
N GLY A 500 -2.64 38.02 -10.96
CA GLY A 500 -1.80 39.20 -10.71
C GLY A 500 -2.41 40.19 -9.71
N GLN A 501 -3.44 39.80 -8.96
CA GLN A 501 -4.05 40.64 -7.93
C GLN A 501 -3.35 40.44 -6.59
N GLN A 502 -3.06 41.52 -5.88
CA GLN A 502 -2.52 41.45 -4.53
C GLN A 502 -3.60 40.96 -3.55
N VAL A 503 -3.30 39.91 -2.78
CA VAL A 503 -4.23 39.30 -1.83
C VAL A 503 -3.87 39.54 -0.36
N THR A 504 -2.60 39.81 -0.05
CA THR A 504 -2.17 40.24 1.29
C THR A 504 -0.83 40.99 1.24
N PHE A 505 -0.50 41.75 2.28
CA PHE A 505 0.80 42.39 2.47
C PHE A 505 1.10 42.66 3.95
N ASN A 506 2.38 42.88 4.28
CA ASN A 506 2.84 43.35 5.59
C ASN A 506 4.20 44.06 5.46
N ASP A 507 4.43 45.14 6.20
CA ASP A 507 5.73 45.83 6.34
C ASP A 507 6.36 45.57 7.72
N ASP A 508 5.61 45.74 8.81
CA ASP A 508 6.10 45.49 10.17
C ASP A 508 5.31 44.37 10.86
N ALA A 509 5.93 43.20 11.07
CA ALA A 509 5.29 42.12 11.80
C ALA A 509 5.51 42.24 13.30
N SER A 510 4.43 42.00 14.07
CA SER A 510 4.51 41.92 15.53
C SER A 510 5.53 40.85 15.97
N GLY A 511 6.46 41.26 16.83
CA GLY A 511 7.56 40.44 17.31
C GLY A 511 8.78 40.35 16.38
N CYS A 512 8.81 41.16 15.30
CA CYS A 512 9.89 41.14 14.31
C CYS A 512 10.62 42.48 14.11
N GLY A 513 10.26 43.54 14.83
CA GLY A 513 10.78 44.88 14.53
C GLY A 513 10.32 45.34 13.14
N SER A 514 11.25 45.91 12.36
CA SER A 514 11.00 46.38 10.99
C SER A 514 11.02 45.28 9.92
N LEU A 515 10.83 44.02 10.33
CA LEU A 515 10.80 42.88 9.41
C LEU A 515 9.37 42.37 9.27
N SER A 516 9.06 41.83 8.10
CA SER A 516 7.69 41.49 7.72
C SER A 516 7.39 40.00 7.79
N ARG A 517 6.14 39.70 8.12
CA ARG A 517 5.55 38.36 8.11
C ARG A 517 4.05 38.46 7.83
N ALA A 518 3.58 37.68 6.88
CA ALA A 518 2.17 37.59 6.52
C ALA A 518 1.70 36.14 6.47
N SER A 519 0.39 35.95 6.57
CA SER A 519 -0.28 34.67 6.40
C SER A 519 -1.51 34.84 5.51
N TYR A 520 -1.81 33.85 4.68
CA TYR A 520 -2.93 33.85 3.74
C TYR A 520 -3.48 32.44 3.54
N THR A 521 -4.79 32.27 3.72
CA THR A 521 -5.49 31.03 3.39
C THR A 521 -6.16 31.15 2.03
N ALA A 522 -5.81 30.27 1.10
CA ALA A 522 -6.40 30.25 -0.24
C ALA A 522 -7.90 29.90 -0.15
N PRO A 523 -8.80 30.71 -0.75
CA PRO A 523 -10.21 30.37 -0.83
C PRO A 523 -10.46 29.00 -1.46
N ALA A 524 -11.58 28.36 -1.12
CA ALA A 524 -11.95 27.03 -1.59
C ALA A 524 -12.07 26.88 -3.12
N SER A 525 -12.13 27.99 -3.86
CA SER A 525 -12.19 28.05 -5.33
C SER A 525 -10.93 28.61 -5.99
N ALA A 526 -9.87 28.91 -5.22
CA ALA A 526 -8.74 29.72 -5.68
C ALA A 526 -7.38 29.02 -5.47
N GLY A 527 -7.28 27.75 -5.85
CA GLY A 527 -6.00 27.06 -5.97
C GLY A 527 -5.20 27.56 -7.17
N GLY A 528 -3.87 27.45 -7.12
CA GLY A 528 -2.98 27.84 -8.21
C GLY A 528 -1.64 28.41 -7.71
N THR A 529 -0.86 28.96 -8.64
CA THR A 529 0.43 29.58 -8.33
C THR A 529 0.24 31.02 -7.84
N TYR A 530 0.76 31.30 -6.65
CA TYR A 530 0.85 32.61 -6.05
C TYR A 530 2.30 33.07 -6.07
N GLN A 531 2.52 34.38 -6.14
CA GLN A 531 3.85 34.97 -6.11
C GLN A 531 4.03 35.81 -4.85
N ILE A 532 4.95 35.38 -4.01
CA ILE A 532 5.47 36.19 -2.91
C ILE A 532 6.47 37.19 -3.50
N ARG A 533 6.32 38.46 -3.14
CA ARG A 533 7.28 39.52 -3.47
C ARG A 533 7.83 40.12 -2.19
N VAL A 534 9.14 40.10 -2.03
CA VAL A 534 9.83 40.78 -0.94
C VAL A 534 10.61 41.98 -1.48
N GLY A 535 10.50 43.09 -0.77
CA GLY A 535 11.19 44.35 -1.04
C GLY A 535 11.47 45.09 0.26
N CYS A 536 11.86 46.34 0.14
CA CYS A 536 12.18 47.24 1.24
C CYS A 536 11.19 48.39 1.33
N PHE A 537 11.02 48.92 2.54
CA PHE A 537 10.20 50.10 2.76
C PHE A 537 10.80 51.32 2.03
N GLY A 538 9.94 52.13 1.42
CA GLY A 538 10.32 53.32 0.65
C GLY A 538 11.41 53.05 -0.40
N SER A 539 12.49 53.83 -0.32
CA SER A 539 13.67 53.73 -1.18
C SER A 539 14.88 53.10 -0.47
N GLU A 540 14.68 52.45 0.67
CA GLU A 540 15.77 51.87 1.45
C GLU A 540 16.34 50.60 0.80
N ALA A 541 17.41 50.08 1.41
CA ALA A 541 18.02 48.80 1.06
C ALA A 541 17.82 47.79 2.19
N CYS A 542 17.52 46.55 1.82
CA CYS A 542 17.24 45.47 2.75
C CYS A 542 17.69 44.13 2.15
N SER A 543 18.08 43.21 3.01
CA SER A 543 18.59 41.90 2.59
C SER A 543 18.30 40.83 3.62
N GLY A 544 18.29 39.58 3.20
CA GLY A 544 18.15 38.44 4.09
C GLY A 544 17.64 37.20 3.36
N THR A 545 16.91 36.37 4.09
CA THR A 545 16.27 35.15 3.57
C THR A 545 14.75 35.31 3.71
N LEU A 546 14.05 35.31 2.58
CA LEU A 546 12.61 35.09 2.53
C LEU A 546 12.36 33.61 2.80
N ALA A 547 11.49 33.27 3.73
CA ALA A 547 11.02 31.90 3.90
C ALA A 547 9.50 31.83 3.95
N TRP A 548 8.97 30.67 3.61
CA TRP A 548 7.55 30.38 3.61
C TRP A 548 7.25 28.94 4.01
N THR A 549 6.06 28.71 4.53
CA THR A 549 5.51 27.41 4.91
C THR A 549 4.05 27.30 4.46
N LEU A 550 3.65 26.11 4.04
CA LEU A 550 2.28 25.75 3.71
C LEU A 550 1.70 24.84 4.79
N GLN A 551 0.46 25.10 5.19
CA GLN A 551 -0.30 24.34 6.18
C GLN A 551 -1.64 23.90 5.61
#